data_AF-A0A534GSU7-F1
#
_entry.id   AF-A0A534GSU7-F1
#
_cell.length_a   1.000
_cell.length_b   1.000
_cell.length_c   1.000
_cell.angle_alpha   90.00
_cell.angle_beta   90.00
_cell.angle_gamma   90.00
#
_symmetry.space_group_name_H-M   'P 1'
#
loop_
_entity.id
_entity.type
_entity.pdbx_description
1 polymer ?
#
loop_
_entity_poly.entity_id
_entity_poly.type
_entity_poly.pdbx_seq_one_letter_code
_entity_poly.pdbx_strand_id
1 'polypeptide(L)'
;MADGGSASEVVVAKIDEDQAQRLGAAAPPHLIIERDSLLACSDYLSLPARIVPIGTLLPLRSVPAEVSIRVIGERDQPLASATVVIDGGGLPAQALTDETGTARLTFFGGTVEAVQTLFIRAAANHWDRLISSPRLSSGTNTVKLRPLS
;
A
#
# COMPACT_ATOMS: atom_id res chain seq x y z
N MET A 1 -11.74 4.74 -16.27
CA MET A 1 -12.66 5.47 -15.38
C MET A 1 -13.77 4.50 -15.03
N ALA A 2 -13.78 3.97 -13.82
CA ALA A 2 -14.92 3.20 -13.31
C ALA A 2 -15.80 4.20 -12.55
N ASP A 3 -16.99 4.40 -13.07
CA ASP A 3 -18.04 5.20 -12.46
C ASP A 3 -18.45 4.51 -11.15
N GLY A 4 -18.23 5.19 -10.02
CA GLY A 4 -18.56 4.68 -8.69
C GLY A 4 -20.06 4.76 -8.47
N GLY A 5 -20.81 3.87 -9.11
CA GLY A 5 -22.25 3.75 -8.91
C GLY A 5 -22.55 3.48 -7.44
N SER A 6 -23.20 4.42 -6.77
CA SER A 6 -23.77 4.22 -5.44
C SER A 6 -24.66 2.98 -5.48
N ALA A 7 -24.33 1.94 -4.69
CA ALA A 7 -25.22 0.80 -4.50
C ALA A 7 -26.57 1.34 -3.97
N SER A 8 -27.61 1.26 -4.78
CA SER A 8 -28.82 2.06 -4.57
C SER A 8 -29.71 1.54 -3.43
N GLU A 9 -29.44 0.36 -2.88
CA GLU A 9 -30.22 -0.22 -1.78
C GLU A 9 -29.45 -1.39 -1.16
N VAL A 10 -29.38 -1.47 0.18
CA VAL A 10 -28.86 -2.65 0.89
C VAL A 10 -30.01 -3.30 1.64
N VAL A 11 -30.33 -4.54 1.29
CA VAL A 11 -31.39 -5.33 1.94
C VAL A 11 -30.75 -6.42 2.80
N VAL A 12 -31.14 -6.47 4.07
CA VAL A 12 -30.74 -7.54 4.98
C VAL A 12 -31.91 -8.50 5.13
N ALA A 13 -31.72 -9.76 4.75
CA ALA A 13 -32.73 -10.80 4.81
C ALA A 13 -32.16 -12.07 5.48
N LYS A 14 -33.05 -12.88 6.07
CA LYS A 14 -32.68 -14.19 6.61
C LYS A 14 -32.99 -15.26 5.56
N ILE A 15 -32.05 -16.18 5.36
CA ILE A 15 -32.18 -17.32 4.46
C ILE A 15 -31.74 -18.59 5.20
N ASP A 16 -32.43 -19.71 4.96
CA ASP A 16 -31.98 -21.02 5.42
C ASP A 16 -30.82 -21.53 4.56
N GLU A 17 -29.88 -22.26 5.16
CA GLU A 17 -28.66 -22.72 4.50
C GLU A 17 -28.93 -23.52 3.21
N ASP A 18 -29.91 -24.44 3.24
CA ASP A 18 -30.31 -25.22 2.07
C ASP A 18 -30.82 -24.33 0.92
N GLN A 19 -31.48 -23.21 1.23
CA GLN A 19 -31.97 -22.26 0.24
C GLN A 19 -30.83 -21.39 -0.30
N ALA A 20 -29.86 -21.02 0.55
CA ALA A 20 -28.67 -20.28 0.13
C ALA A 20 -27.83 -21.10 -0.88
N GLN A 21 -27.67 -22.40 -0.64
CA GLN A 21 -26.96 -23.30 -1.56
C GLN A 21 -27.68 -23.42 -2.92
N ARG A 22 -29.01 -23.56 -2.91
CA ARG A 22 -29.80 -23.60 -4.15
C ARG A 22 -29.72 -22.30 -4.93
N LEU A 23 -29.78 -21.16 -4.23
CA LEU A 23 -29.66 -19.84 -4.84
C LEU A 23 -28.28 -19.65 -5.49
N GLY A 24 -27.21 -20.08 -4.80
CA GLY A 24 -25.85 -20.10 -5.34
C GLY A 24 -25.72 -20.96 -6.60
N ALA A 25 -26.28 -22.17 -6.59
CA ALA A 25 -26.22 -23.09 -7.73
C ALA A 25 -27.04 -22.62 -8.95
N ALA A 26 -28.09 -21.83 -8.72
CA ALA A 26 -28.97 -21.30 -9.76
C ALA A 26 -28.64 -19.86 -10.19
N ALA A 27 -27.58 -19.26 -9.64
CA ALA A 27 -27.24 -17.87 -9.87
C ALA A 27 -26.92 -17.61 -11.36
N PRO A 28 -27.56 -16.63 -12.01
CA PRO A 28 -27.20 -16.25 -13.37
C PRO A 28 -25.82 -15.57 -13.40
N PRO A 29 -25.14 -15.50 -14.57
CA PRO A 29 -23.77 -14.98 -14.66
C PRO A 29 -23.55 -13.53 -14.20
N HIS A 30 -24.62 -12.75 -14.07
CA HIS A 30 -24.58 -11.36 -13.62
C HIS A 30 -24.82 -11.20 -12.11
N LEU A 31 -24.99 -12.30 -11.37
CA LEU A 31 -25.20 -12.31 -9.92
C LEU A 31 -24.03 -13.02 -9.25
N ILE A 32 -23.30 -12.29 -8.40
CA ILE A 32 -22.23 -12.86 -7.57
C ILE A 32 -22.81 -13.17 -6.20
N ILE A 33 -22.67 -14.41 -5.76
CA ILE A 33 -23.08 -14.88 -4.43
C ILE A 33 -21.84 -15.43 -3.74
N GLU A 34 -21.50 -14.82 -2.61
CA GLU A 34 -20.34 -15.19 -1.81
C GLU A 34 -20.75 -15.33 -0.34
N ARG A 35 -20.04 -16.21 0.38
CA ARG A 35 -20.25 -16.36 1.81
C ARG A 35 -19.76 -15.10 2.51
N ASP A 36 -20.57 -14.53 3.40
CA ASP A 36 -20.11 -13.46 4.28
C ASP A 36 -18.89 -13.95 5.06
N SER A 37 -17.77 -13.31 4.75
CA SER A 37 -16.46 -13.65 5.22
C SER A 37 -15.79 -12.35 5.58
N LEU A 38 -14.99 -12.37 6.65
CA LEU A 38 -14.14 -11.22 6.97
C LEU A 38 -13.34 -10.87 5.71
N LEU A 39 -13.38 -9.60 5.33
CA LEU A 39 -12.53 -9.09 4.27
C LEU A 39 -11.09 -9.32 4.71
N ALA A 40 -10.45 -10.32 4.13
CA ALA A 40 -9.01 -10.40 4.13
C ALA A 40 -8.54 -9.28 3.22
N CYS A 41 -7.77 -8.32 3.76
CA CYS A 41 -7.01 -7.44 2.90
C CYS A 41 -6.15 -8.34 2.01
N SER A 42 -6.42 -8.36 0.70
CA SER A 42 -5.57 -9.06 -0.26
C SER A 42 -4.21 -8.38 -0.19
N ASP A 43 -3.34 -8.93 0.64
CA ASP A 43 -1.98 -8.51 0.87
C ASP A 43 -1.85 -7.03 1.27
N TYR A 44 -2.22 -6.69 2.52
CA TYR A 44 -1.51 -5.62 3.22
C TYR A 44 -0.07 -6.12 3.43
N LEU A 45 0.74 -6.01 2.37
CA LEU A 45 2.09 -6.53 2.32
C LEU A 45 2.15 -8.00 2.77
N SER A 46 1.62 -8.91 1.96
CA SER A 46 2.41 -10.12 1.66
C SER A 46 3.63 -9.69 0.86
N LEU A 47 4.45 -8.77 1.39
CA LEU A 47 5.88 -9.01 1.32
C LEU A 47 5.96 -10.41 1.89
N PRO A 48 6.35 -11.45 1.13
CA PRO A 48 6.76 -12.66 1.81
C PRO A 48 7.65 -12.16 2.91
N ALA A 49 7.30 -12.43 4.18
CA ALA A 49 8.24 -12.35 5.26
C ALA A 49 9.28 -13.36 4.81
N ARG A 50 10.21 -12.88 3.99
CA ARG A 50 11.36 -13.58 3.55
C ARG A 50 12.07 -13.60 4.89
N ILE A 51 11.84 -14.67 5.65
CA ILE A 51 12.61 -14.98 6.85
C ILE A 51 13.98 -15.37 6.29
N VAL A 52 14.65 -14.39 5.71
CA VAL A 52 16.04 -14.47 5.32
C VAL A 52 16.76 -14.24 6.63
N PRO A 53 17.66 -15.16 7.04
CA PRO A 53 18.50 -14.93 8.19
C PRO A 53 19.08 -13.52 8.12
N ILE A 54 19.04 -12.74 9.21
CA ILE A 54 19.49 -11.33 9.21
C ILE A 54 20.89 -11.19 8.60
N GLY A 55 21.77 -12.19 8.77
CA GLY A 55 23.10 -12.25 8.17
C GLY A 55 23.16 -12.34 6.64
N THR A 56 22.02 -12.53 5.96
CA THR A 56 21.89 -12.54 4.49
C THR A 56 21.16 -11.31 3.92
N LEU A 57 20.58 -10.46 4.79
CA LEU A 57 19.80 -9.28 4.40
C LEU A 57 20.67 -8.06 4.09
N LEU A 58 21.88 -8.01 4.63
CA LEU A 58 22.80 -6.90 4.46
C LEU A 58 24.04 -7.39 3.69
N PRO A 59 24.43 -6.70 2.60
CA PRO A 59 25.72 -6.93 1.99
C PRO A 59 26.84 -6.78 3.04
N LEU A 60 27.86 -7.65 3.00
CA LEU A 60 29.06 -7.57 3.85
C LEU A 60 29.75 -6.19 3.80
N ARG A 61 29.50 -5.41 2.74
CA ARG A 61 29.85 -3.99 2.60
C ARG A 61 28.69 -3.25 1.92
N SER A 62 27.72 -2.78 2.69
CA SER A 62 26.70 -1.86 2.17
C SER A 62 27.14 -0.41 2.36
N VAL A 63 27.01 0.38 1.31
CA VAL A 63 27.07 1.85 1.42
C VAL A 63 25.64 2.33 1.62
N PRO A 64 25.33 3.06 2.70
CA PRO A 64 23.98 3.58 2.89
C PRO A 64 23.64 4.56 1.77
N ALA A 65 22.47 4.38 1.16
CA ALA A 65 21.88 5.36 0.26
C ALA A 65 20.88 6.20 1.05
N GLU A 66 20.99 7.52 0.98
CA GLU A 66 19.95 8.41 1.48
C GLU A 66 18.86 8.59 0.43
N VAL A 67 17.61 8.43 0.86
CA VAL A 67 16.43 8.62 0.01
C VAL A 67 15.53 9.65 0.67
N SER A 68 15.19 10.71 -0.07
CA SER A 68 14.25 11.74 0.38
C SER A 68 12.94 11.60 -0.37
N ILE A 69 11.84 11.37 0.36
CA ILE A 69 10.48 11.30 -0.16
C ILE A 69 9.68 12.46 0.41
N ARG A 70 9.12 13.31 -0.44
CA ARG A 70 8.16 14.36 -0.05
C ARG A 70 6.75 13.91 -0.39
N VAL A 71 5.88 13.85 0.61
CA VAL A 71 4.49 13.45 0.47
C VAL A 71 3.61 14.69 0.50
N ILE A 72 2.81 14.85 -0.54
CA ILE A 72 1.86 15.96 -0.68
C ILE A 72 0.45 15.45 -0.91
N GLY A 73 -0.54 16.21 -0.45
CA GLY A 73 -1.95 15.93 -0.63
C GLY A 73 -2.58 16.83 -1.70
N GLU A 74 -3.86 17.14 -1.51
CA GLU A 74 -4.54 18.14 -2.32
C GLU A 74 -3.88 19.52 -2.26
N ARG A 75 -4.00 20.28 -3.36
CA ARG A 75 -3.42 21.63 -3.49
C ARG A 75 -1.92 21.68 -3.16
N ASP A 76 -1.24 20.56 -3.35
CA ASP A 76 0.19 20.35 -3.10
C ASP A 76 0.63 20.65 -1.66
N GLN A 77 -0.31 20.53 -0.72
CA GLN A 77 -0.04 20.71 0.70
C GLN A 77 0.79 19.56 1.26
N PRO A 78 1.80 19.84 2.10
CA PRO A 78 2.61 18.80 2.72
C PRO A 78 1.76 17.95 3.67
N LEU A 79 1.99 16.64 3.66
CA LEU A 79 1.34 15.71 4.59
C LEU A 79 2.34 15.26 5.64
N ALA A 80 2.18 15.76 6.86
CA ALA A 80 2.97 15.33 8.01
C ALA A 80 2.51 13.97 8.54
N SER A 81 3.41 13.28 9.25
CA SER A 81 3.15 12.00 9.92
C SER A 81 2.69 10.83 9.03
N ALA A 82 2.82 10.92 7.71
CA ALA A 82 2.66 9.79 6.82
C ALA A 82 3.84 8.82 6.99
N THR A 83 3.58 7.52 7.04
CA THR A 83 4.63 6.50 7.07
C THR A 83 5.11 6.24 5.66
N VAL A 84 6.40 6.39 5.43
CA VAL A 84 7.06 6.04 4.17
C VAL A 84 7.91 4.79 4.40
N VAL A 85 7.72 3.77 3.55
CA VAL A 85 8.47 2.52 3.56
C VAL A 85 9.06 2.29 2.18
N ILE A 86 10.35 1.96 2.13
CA ILE A 86 11.02 1.50 0.90
C ILE A 86 11.63 0.13 1.11
N ASP A 87 11.58 -0.70 0.07
CA ASP A 87 12.22 -2.01 0.01
C ASP A 87 12.87 -2.21 -1.36
N GLY A 88 14.02 -2.89 -1.38
CA GLY A 88 14.76 -3.29 -2.58
C GLY A 88 15.27 -4.72 -2.53
N GLY A 89 14.62 -5.59 -1.72
CA GLY A 89 15.00 -7.00 -1.57
C GLY A 89 15.92 -7.28 -0.38
N GLY A 90 16.09 -6.31 0.52
CA GLY A 90 16.90 -6.40 1.75
C GLY A 90 16.06 -6.05 2.98
N LEU A 91 16.67 -5.44 4.00
CA LEU A 91 15.91 -4.89 5.13
C LEU A 91 15.16 -3.62 4.68
N PRO A 92 13.82 -3.53 4.85
CA PRO A 92 13.08 -2.32 4.53
C PRO A 92 13.55 -1.13 5.38
N ALA A 93 13.57 0.05 4.78
CA ALA A 93 13.77 1.30 5.49
C ALA A 93 12.43 2.01 5.66
N GLN A 94 12.22 2.64 6.82
CA GLN A 94 11.00 3.39 7.10
C GLN A 94 11.28 4.69 7.83
N ALA A 95 10.46 5.70 7.57
CA ALA A 95 10.47 6.97 8.29
C ALA A 95 9.07 7.61 8.27
N LEU A 96 8.84 8.53 9.19
CA LEU A 96 7.68 9.42 9.16
C LEU A 96 8.04 10.70 8.41
N THR A 97 7.07 11.25 7.69
CA THR A 97 7.20 12.61 7.13
C THR A 97 7.13 13.66 8.24
N ASP A 98 8.01 14.66 8.18
CA ASP A 98 7.99 15.84 9.04
C ASP A 98 6.88 16.85 8.65
N GLU A 99 6.88 18.02 9.29
CA GLU A 99 5.93 19.11 9.01
C GLU A 99 6.01 19.65 7.57
N THR A 100 7.13 19.45 6.88
CA THR A 100 7.31 19.80 5.46
C THR A 100 6.80 18.73 4.51
N GLY A 101 6.27 17.62 5.07
CA GLY A 101 5.84 16.44 4.35
C GLY A 101 7.01 15.57 3.91
N THR A 102 8.22 15.75 4.47
CA THR A 102 9.42 15.07 3.99
C THR A 102 9.83 13.95 4.93
N ALA A 103 10.01 12.75 4.39
CA ALA A 103 10.65 11.62 5.05
C ALA A 103 12.06 11.43 4.48
N ARG A 104 13.05 11.28 5.36
CA ARG A 104 14.43 10.92 4.99
C ARG A 104 14.71 9.50 5.47
N LEU A 105 15.11 8.63 4.54
CA LEU A 105 15.32 7.21 4.78
C LEU A 105 16.77 6.86 4.50
N THR A 106 17.36 6.01 5.35
CA THR A 106 18.65 5.38 5.11
C THR A 106 18.42 3.96 4.62
N PHE A 107 18.81 3.69 3.38
CA PHE A 107 18.58 2.42 2.69
C PHE A 107 19.89 1.63 2.55
N PHE A 108 19.84 0.34 2.90
CA PHE A 108 21.02 -0.56 2.88
C PHE A 108 20.95 -1.66 1.81
N GLY A 109 19.91 -1.64 0.96
CA GLY A 109 19.70 -2.66 -0.09
C GLY A 109 20.35 -2.33 -1.45
N GLY A 110 21.22 -1.31 -1.52
CA GLY A 110 21.89 -0.89 -2.75
C GLY A 110 21.76 0.61 -3.00
N THR A 111 21.77 1.00 -4.27
CA THR A 111 21.56 2.39 -4.69
C THR A 111 20.07 2.75 -4.69
N VAL A 112 19.75 4.03 -4.86
CA VAL A 112 18.36 4.53 -4.98
C VAL A 112 17.59 3.80 -6.08
N GLU A 113 18.26 3.44 -7.17
CA GLU A 113 17.67 2.75 -8.33
C GLU A 113 17.33 1.28 -8.02
N ALA A 114 17.87 0.71 -6.94
CA ALA A 114 17.58 -0.65 -6.50
C ALA A 114 16.26 -0.75 -5.70
N VAL A 115 15.60 0.37 -5.39
CA VAL A 115 14.30 0.36 -4.70
C VAL A 115 13.25 -0.29 -5.60
N GLN A 116 12.68 -1.39 -5.13
CA GLN A 116 11.66 -2.17 -5.81
C GLN A 116 10.25 -1.80 -5.37
N THR A 117 10.08 -1.29 -4.16
CA THR A 117 8.79 -0.92 -3.60
C THR A 117 8.89 0.39 -2.83
N LEU A 118 7.97 1.31 -3.09
CA LEU A 118 7.69 2.48 -2.25
C LEU A 118 6.24 2.40 -1.79
N PHE A 119 6.03 2.31 -0.48
CA PHE A 119 4.73 2.33 0.15
C PHE A 119 4.59 3.57 1.04
N ILE A 120 3.46 4.25 0.93
CA ILE A 120 3.11 5.41 1.74
C ILE A 120 1.77 5.14 2.40
N ARG A 121 1.77 5.11 3.73
CA ARG A 121 0.57 5.08 4.54
C ARG A 121 0.21 6.50 4.95
N ALA A 122 -0.98 6.95 4.58
CA ALA A 122 -1.47 8.25 4.98
C ALA A 122 -1.74 8.29 6.49
N ALA A 123 -1.46 9.43 7.13
CA ALA A 123 -1.85 9.64 8.53
C ALA A 123 -3.37 9.79 8.68
N ALA A 124 -3.99 10.54 7.77
CA ALA A 124 -5.43 10.77 7.70
C ALA A 124 -5.86 11.30 6.33
N ASN A 125 -7.16 11.18 6.03
CA ASN A 125 -7.89 11.87 4.95
C ASN A 125 -7.41 11.60 3.52
N HIS A 126 -6.42 10.73 3.31
CA HIS A 126 -5.92 10.33 2.01
C HIS A 126 -5.83 8.82 1.89
N TRP A 127 -5.87 8.32 0.66
CA TRP A 127 -5.60 6.92 0.36
C TRP A 127 -4.11 6.62 0.49
N ASP A 128 -3.81 5.45 1.04
CA ASP A 128 -2.49 4.84 0.98
C ASP A 128 -2.06 4.63 -0.47
N ARG A 129 -0.75 4.61 -0.71
CA ARG A 129 -0.19 4.47 -2.06
C ARG A 129 0.96 3.48 -2.08
N LEU A 130 0.82 2.47 -2.93
CA LEU A 130 1.86 1.51 -3.27
C LEU A 130 2.38 1.83 -4.69
N ILE A 131 3.70 1.88 -4.84
CA ILE A 131 4.37 2.09 -6.12
C ILE A 131 5.41 0.96 -6.28
N SER A 132 5.18 0.09 -7.26
CA SER A 132 6.13 -0.95 -7.67
C SER A 132 7.17 -0.37 -8.63
N SER A 133 8.44 -0.74 -8.42
CA SER A 133 9.61 -0.32 -9.20
C SER A 133 9.66 1.20 -9.46
N PRO A 134 9.63 2.05 -8.42
CA PRO A 134 9.63 3.49 -8.58
C PRO A 134 10.93 3.98 -9.23
N ARG A 135 10.82 4.95 -10.15
CA ARG A 135 11.99 5.66 -10.69
C ARG A 135 12.35 6.80 -9.74
N LEU A 136 13.18 6.50 -8.76
CA LEU A 136 13.68 7.48 -7.79
C LEU A 136 14.97 8.14 -8.31
N SER A 137 15.17 9.39 -7.89
CA SER A 137 16.38 10.17 -8.11
C SER A 137 17.13 10.36 -6.79
N SER A 138 18.39 10.81 -6.86
CA SER A 138 19.19 11.18 -5.69
C SER A 138 18.70 12.45 -4.98
N GLY A 139 17.79 13.21 -5.58
CA GLY A 139 17.15 14.38 -4.98
C GLY A 139 15.89 14.04 -4.18
N THR A 140 15.09 15.06 -3.88
CA THR A 140 13.78 14.86 -3.25
C THR A 140 12.77 14.34 -4.26
N ASN A 141 12.23 13.15 -3.98
CA ASN A 141 11.22 12.52 -4.82
C ASN A 141 9.84 12.86 -4.26
N THR A 142 9.01 13.54 -5.05
CA THR A 142 7.68 13.98 -4.59
C THR A 142 6.61 12.97 -4.98
N VAL A 143 5.77 12.57 -4.03
CA VAL A 143 4.62 11.68 -4.24
C VAL A 143 3.35 12.35 -3.75
N LYS A 144 2.35 12.42 -4.63
CA LYS A 144 1.03 12.96 -4.31
C LYS A 144 0.07 11.86 -3.88
N LEU A 145 -0.61 12.04 -2.76
CA LEU A 145 -1.68 11.15 -2.31
C LEU A 145 -3.04 11.68 -2.77
N ARG A 146 -3.97 10.75 -3.00
CA ARG A 146 -5.35 11.06 -3.37
C ARG A 146 -6.18 11.27 -2.09
N PRO A 147 -7.01 12.31 -1.99
CA PRO A 147 -7.95 12.47 -0.88
C PRO A 147 -8.96 11.31 -0.82
N LEU A 148 -9.52 11.04 0.37
CA LEU A 148 -10.54 9.99 0.54
C LEU A 148 -11.90 10.31 -0.10
N SER A 149 -12.17 11.58 -0.42
CA SER A 149 -13.42 12.10 -0.99
C SER A 149 -13.60 11.82 -2.48
#